data_AF-A0A951S1M0-F1
#
_entry.id   AF-A0A951S1M0-F1
#
_cell.length_a   1.000
_cell.length_b   1.000
_cell.length_c   1.000
_cell.angle_alpha   90.00
_cell.angle_beta   90.00
_cell.angle_gamma   90.00
#
_symmetry.space_group_name_H-M   'P 1'
#
loop_
_entity.id
_entity.type
_entity.pdbx_description
1 polymer ?
#
loop_
_entity_poly.entity_id
_entity_poly.type
_entity_poly.pdbx_seq_one_letter_code
_entity_poly.pdbx_strand_id
1 'polypeptide(L)'
;MKAKNFSSVAPIFVFSIIIGIFGASQILNADSMADNVPAFLPAPKVFIYGTGAALILAAVAFIIDRYAKLAGYLLCLLLLVIVFTVDLPGIIGAKTVEAKSLFTTNALKDSALAMAAFIIGNLSKH
;
A
#
# COMPACT_ATOMS: atom_id res chain seq x y z
N MET A 1 28.19 11.10 11.92
CA MET A 1 27.31 11.27 10.74
C MET A 1 27.55 10.06 9.82
N LYS A 2 26.66 9.05 9.78
CA LYS A 2 26.84 7.94 8.82
C LYS A 2 26.34 8.44 7.46
N ALA A 3 27.26 8.60 6.50
CA ALA A 3 26.91 8.96 5.14
C ALA A 3 25.90 7.94 4.59
N LYS A 4 24.82 8.41 3.95
CA LYS A 4 23.82 7.54 3.32
C LYS A 4 24.52 6.96 2.09
N ASN A 5 25.06 5.75 2.19
CA ASN A 5 25.69 5.08 1.05
C ASN A 5 24.65 4.86 -0.05
N PHE A 6 25.07 4.90 -1.32
CA PHE A 6 24.20 4.69 -2.48
C PHE A 6 23.32 3.43 -2.36
N SER A 7 23.86 2.37 -1.74
CA SER A 7 23.18 1.12 -1.45
C SER A 7 21.96 1.23 -0.52
N SER A 8 21.88 2.28 0.31
CA SER A 8 20.75 2.52 1.22
C SER A 8 19.70 3.45 0.64
N VAL A 9 20.02 4.19 -0.44
CA VAL A 9 19.13 5.20 -1.03
C VAL A 9 18.34 4.62 -2.19
N ALA A 10 18.98 3.84 -3.06
CA ALA A 10 18.33 3.27 -4.24
C ALA A 10 17.06 2.45 -3.91
N PRO A 11 17.02 1.57 -2.89
CA PRO A 11 15.82 0.81 -2.57
C PRO A 11 14.63 1.68 -2.15
N ILE A 12 14.90 2.78 -1.44
CA ILE A 12 13.85 3.71 -0.98
C ILE A 12 13.20 4.38 -2.19
N PHE A 13 14.00 4.86 -3.15
CA PHE A 13 13.47 5.48 -4.37
C PHE A 13 12.68 4.49 -5.22
N VAL A 14 13.20 3.28 -5.43
CA VAL A 14 12.50 2.25 -6.21
C VAL A 14 11.15 1.90 -5.56
N PHE A 15 11.14 1.65 -4.26
CA PHE A 15 9.90 1.38 -3.52
C PHE A 15 8.92 2.55 -3.60
N SER A 16 9.40 3.79 -3.42
CA SER A 16 8.56 4.99 -3.46
C SER A 16 7.92 5.19 -4.82
N ILE A 17 8.66 4.98 -5.91
CA ILE A 17 8.13 5.08 -7.28
C ILE A 17 7.05 4.02 -7.49
N ILE A 18 7.30 2.77 -7.10
CA ILE A 18 6.32 1.67 -7.25
C ILE A 18 5.05 1.97 -6.45
N ILE A 19 5.17 2.38 -5.19
CA ILE A 19 4.03 2.74 -4.33
C ILE A 19 3.27 3.96 -4.88
N GLY A 20 3.98 4.95 -5.42
CA GLY A 20 3.37 6.11 -6.05
C GLY A 20 2.55 5.73 -7.28
N ILE A 21 3.10 4.88 -8.15
CA ILE A 21 2.38 4.34 -9.33
C ILE A 21 1.19 3.49 -8.88
N PHE A 22 1.37 2.65 -7.85
CA PHE A 22 0.27 1.84 -7.31
C PHE A 22 -0.85 2.73 -6.77
N GLY A 23 -0.52 3.77 -6.00
CA GLY A 23 -1.50 4.75 -5.51
C GLY A 23 -2.23 5.48 -6.64
N ALA A 24 -1.52 5.90 -7.70
CA ALA A 24 -2.13 6.47 -8.88
C ALA A 24 -3.07 5.48 -9.58
N SER A 25 -2.69 4.20 -9.67
CA SER A 25 -3.52 3.16 -10.26
C SER A 25 -4.82 2.93 -9.47
N GLN A 26 -4.81 3.06 -8.14
CA GLN A 26 -6.02 2.98 -7.31
C GLN A 26 -7.00 4.10 -7.66
N ILE A 27 -6.51 5.33 -7.82
CA ILE A 27 -7.34 6.50 -8.16
C ILE A 27 -7.92 6.36 -9.57
N LEU A 28 -7.09 5.99 -10.55
CA LEU A 28 -7.50 5.89 -11.95
C LEU A 28 -8.48 4.74 -12.20
N ASN A 29 -8.40 3.66 -11.41
CA ASN A 29 -9.24 2.47 -11.58
C ASN A 29 -10.28 2.31 -10.46
N ALA A 30 -10.56 3.37 -9.69
CA ALA A 30 -11.42 3.30 -8.52
C ALA A 30 -12.83 2.76 -8.83
N ASP A 31 -13.35 3.06 -10.01
CA ASP A 31 -14.66 2.56 -10.47
C ASP A 31 -14.64 1.04 -10.64
N SER A 32 -13.66 0.50 -11.36
CA SER A 32 -13.52 -0.94 -11.60
C SER A 32 -13.15 -1.73 -10.34
N MET A 33 -12.51 -1.08 -9.37
CA MET A 33 -12.09 -1.71 -8.12
C MET A 33 -13.16 -1.70 -7.04
N ALA A 34 -14.21 -0.86 -7.18
CA ALA A 34 -15.28 -0.76 -6.20
C ALA A 34 -16.01 -2.09 -5.98
N ASP A 35 -16.13 -2.91 -7.03
CA ASP A 35 -16.78 -4.22 -6.98
C ASP A 35 -16.01 -5.24 -6.13
N ASN A 36 -14.71 -5.02 -5.90
CA ASN A 36 -13.87 -5.88 -5.07
C ASN A 36 -13.92 -5.51 -3.58
N VAL A 37 -14.55 -4.39 -3.22
CA VAL A 37 -14.65 -3.93 -1.83
C VAL A 37 -15.87 -4.59 -1.17
N PRO A 38 -15.73 -5.19 0.02
CA PRO A 38 -16.85 -5.83 0.69
C PRO A 38 -18.01 -4.88 1.00
N ALA A 39 -19.24 -5.40 0.93
CA ALA A 39 -20.47 -4.63 1.11
C ALA A 39 -20.62 -3.95 2.49
N PHE A 40 -19.87 -4.40 3.50
CA PHE A 40 -19.89 -3.77 4.83
C PHE A 40 -19.10 -2.45 4.89
N LEU A 41 -18.25 -2.16 3.90
CA LEU A 41 -17.48 -0.93 3.80
C LEU A 41 -18.33 0.12 3.04
N PRO A 42 -18.88 1.13 3.73
CA PRO A 42 -19.68 2.16 3.07
C PRO A 42 -18.79 3.02 2.17
N ALA A 43 -19.33 3.45 1.03
CA ALA A 43 -18.64 4.29 0.05
C ALA A 43 -17.30 3.69 -0.45
N PRO A 44 -17.33 2.52 -1.13
CA PRO A 44 -16.12 1.80 -1.56
C PRO A 44 -15.18 2.64 -2.42
N LYS A 45 -15.72 3.50 -3.30
CA LYS A 45 -14.92 4.43 -4.11
C LYS A 45 -14.15 5.43 -3.26
N VAL A 46 -14.78 6.00 -2.22
CA VAL A 46 -14.11 6.96 -1.32
C VAL A 46 -12.97 6.29 -0.58
N PHE A 47 -13.16 5.04 -0.14
CA PHE A 47 -12.10 4.24 0.45
C PHE A 47 -10.94 4.02 -0.53
N ILE A 48 -11.22 3.65 -1.78
CA ILE A 48 -10.19 3.44 -2.81
C ILE A 48 -9.43 4.73 -3.11
N TYR A 49 -10.12 5.87 -3.27
CA TYR A 49 -9.46 7.17 -3.45
C TYR A 49 -8.61 7.55 -2.24
N GLY A 50 -9.10 7.30 -1.02
CA GLY A 50 -8.36 7.53 0.22
C GLY A 50 -7.09 6.69 0.31
N THR A 51 -7.16 5.40 -0.03
CA THR A 51 -5.98 4.51 -0.07
C THR A 51 -4.99 4.95 -1.14
N GLY A 52 -5.46 5.30 -2.34
CA GLY A 52 -4.63 5.82 -3.42
C GLY A 52 -3.90 7.12 -3.05
N ALA A 53 -4.60 8.07 -2.43
CA ALA A 53 -4.00 9.31 -1.95
C ALA A 53 -2.95 9.06 -0.85
N ALA A 54 -3.23 8.17 0.11
CA ALA A 54 -2.30 7.81 1.17
C ALA A 54 -1.01 7.14 0.62
N LEU A 55 -1.13 6.27 -0.38
CA LEU A 55 0.00 5.66 -1.07
C LEU A 55 0.89 6.71 -1.74
N ILE A 56 0.30 7.66 -2.48
CA ILE A 56 1.04 8.74 -3.13
C ILE A 56 1.72 9.64 -2.10
N LEU A 57 1.02 10.02 -1.03
CA LEU A 57 1.60 10.84 0.05
C LEU A 57 2.78 10.13 0.74
N ALA A 58 2.67 8.81 0.97
CA ALA A 58 3.77 8.03 1.52
C ALA A 58 4.98 7.99 0.56
N ALA A 59 4.75 7.78 -0.73
CA ALA A 59 5.81 7.84 -1.75
C ALA A 59 6.53 9.19 -1.75
N VAL A 60 5.78 10.30 -1.71
CA VAL A 60 6.34 11.66 -1.64
C VAL A 60 7.13 11.86 -0.34
N ALA A 61 6.61 11.41 0.81
CA ALA A 61 7.28 11.51 2.10
C ALA A 61 8.61 10.75 2.12
N PHE A 62 8.67 9.56 1.53
CA PHE A 62 9.90 8.77 1.42
C PHE A 62 10.95 9.41 0.49
N ILE A 63 10.52 9.99 -0.63
CA ILE A 63 11.42 10.68 -1.58
C ILE A 63 12.01 11.94 -0.95
N ILE A 64 11.20 12.73 -0.24
CA ILE A 64 11.63 13.97 0.42
C ILE A 64 12.37 13.68 1.74
N ASP A 65 12.28 12.45 2.26
CA ASP A 65 12.83 12.02 3.55
C ASP A 65 12.30 12.89 4.72
N ARG A 66 11.04 13.32 4.63
CA ARG A 66 10.37 14.16 5.63
C ARG A 66 9.12 13.46 6.13
N TYR A 67 9.05 13.25 7.45
CA TYR A 67 8.04 12.40 8.08
C TYR A 67 8.02 10.97 7.52
N ALA A 68 9.13 10.50 6.95
CA ALA A 68 9.20 9.20 6.29
C ALA A 68 9.03 8.06 7.30
N LYS A 69 9.46 8.24 8.55
CA LYS A 69 9.19 7.26 9.61
C LYS A 69 7.70 7.11 9.90
N LEU A 70 7.01 8.24 10.09
CA LEU A 70 5.57 8.25 10.31
C LEU A 70 4.80 7.71 9.09
N ALA A 71 5.17 8.15 7.89
CA ALA A 71 4.59 7.68 6.63
C ALA A 71 4.77 6.16 6.47
N GLY A 72 5.93 5.61 6.84
CA GLY A 72 6.20 4.17 6.83
C GLY A 72 5.27 3.38 7.75
N TYR A 73 5.04 3.86 8.97
CA TYR A 73 4.13 3.22 9.91
C TYR A 73 2.67 3.33 9.48
N LEU A 74 2.23 4.50 9.01
CA LEU A 74 0.88 4.70 8.52
C LEU A 74 0.61 3.87 7.27
N LEU A 75 1.57 3.80 6.35
CA LEU A 75 1.45 2.98 5.15
C LEU A 75 1.43 1.47 5.49
N CYS A 76 2.28 1.02 6.40
CA CYS A 76 2.27 -0.36 6.89
C CYS A 76 0.90 -0.72 7.50
N LEU A 77 0.39 0.14 8.39
CA LEU A 77 -0.91 -0.04 9.01
C LEU A 77 -2.04 -0.07 7.97
N LEU A 78 -2.02 0.88 7.02
CA LEU A 78 -3.02 0.95 5.95
C LEU A 78 -3.06 -0.33 5.12
N LEU A 79 -1.89 -0.83 4.70
CA LEU A 79 -1.80 -2.05 3.90
C LEU A 79 -2.29 -3.28 4.68
N LEU A 80 -1.96 -3.39 5.97
CA LEU A 80 -2.50 -4.45 6.82
C LEU A 80 -4.03 -4.34 6.99
N VAL A 81 -4.56 -3.12 7.13
CA VAL A 81 -6.01 -2.91 7.15
C VAL A 81 -6.63 -3.42 5.85
N ILE A 82 -6.05 -3.13 4.68
CA ILE A 82 -6.53 -3.65 3.38
C ILE A 82 -6.50 -5.19 3.35
N VAL A 83 -5.42 -5.81 3.82
CA VAL A 83 -5.31 -7.27 3.90
C VAL A 83 -6.45 -7.88 4.71
N PHE A 84 -6.75 -7.32 5.89
CA PHE A 84 -7.79 -7.87 6.77
C PHE A 84 -9.22 -7.48 6.37
N THR A 85 -9.41 -6.33 5.73
CA THR A 85 -10.75 -5.80 5.42
C THR A 85 -11.20 -6.03 3.99
N VAL A 86 -10.29 -6.24 3.03
CA VAL A 86 -10.61 -6.45 1.62
C VAL A 86 -10.15 -7.83 1.17
N ASP A 87 -8.85 -8.11 1.30
CA ASP A 87 -8.30 -9.35 0.72
C ASP A 87 -8.79 -10.59 1.44
N LEU A 88 -8.77 -10.61 2.78
CA LEU A 88 -9.18 -11.77 3.56
C LEU A 88 -10.68 -12.08 3.36
N PRO A 89 -11.61 -11.12 3.45
CA PRO A 89 -13.01 -11.35 3.07
C PRO A 89 -13.17 -11.79 1.62
N GLY A 90 -12.38 -11.23 0.69
CA GLY A 90 -12.37 -11.63 -0.72
C GLY A 90 -11.96 -13.08 -0.93
N ILE A 91 -10.95 -13.57 -0.21
CA ILE A 91 -10.51 -14.97 -0.24
C ILE A 91 -11.61 -15.91 0.29
N ILE A 92 -12.26 -15.53 1.40
CA ILE A 92 -13.31 -16.34 2.04
C ILE A 92 -14.58 -16.36 1.20
N GLY A 93 -14.94 -15.23 0.59
CA GLY A 93 -16.14 -15.06 -0.22
C GLY A 93 -16.01 -15.51 -1.69
N ALA A 94 -14.79 -15.83 -2.15
CA ALA A 94 -14.53 -16.20 -3.53
C ALA A 94 -15.25 -17.51 -3.92
N LYS A 95 -16.05 -17.45 -4.99
CA LYS A 95 -16.79 -18.59 -5.54
C LYS A 95 -16.05 -19.31 -6.67
N THR A 96 -15.02 -18.68 -7.23
CA THR A 96 -14.21 -19.23 -8.32
C THR A 96 -12.74 -19.28 -7.91
N VAL A 97 -11.98 -20.17 -8.56
CA VAL A 97 -10.55 -20.34 -8.27
C VAL A 97 -9.76 -19.09 -8.67
N GLU A 98 -10.17 -18.43 -9.76
CA GLU A 98 -9.56 -17.21 -10.27
C GLU A 98 -9.70 -16.06 -9.28
N ALA A 99 -10.91 -15.85 -8.74
CA ALA A 99 -11.16 -14.81 -7.75
C ALA A 99 -10.36 -15.07 -6.46
N LYS A 100 -10.35 -16.32 -5.99
CA LYS A 100 -9.59 -16.70 -4.79
C LYS A 100 -8.08 -16.46 -4.97
N SER A 101 -7.55 -16.80 -6.14
CA SER A 101 -6.15 -16.55 -6.48
C SER A 101 -5.83 -15.06 -6.46
N LEU A 102 -6.67 -14.23 -7.09
CA LEU A 102 -6.51 -12.77 -7.14
C LEU A 102 -6.41 -12.14 -5.74
N PHE A 103 -7.36 -12.45 -4.85
CA PHE A 103 -7.32 -11.90 -3.48
C PHE A 103 -6.16 -12.48 -2.65
N THR A 104 -5.76 -13.73 -2.88
CA THR A 104 -4.59 -14.31 -2.22
C THR A 104 -3.30 -13.61 -2.65
N THR A 105 -3.14 -13.35 -3.96
CA THR A 105 -1.98 -12.60 -4.48
C THR A 105 -1.96 -11.17 -3.95
N ASN A 106 -3.12 -10.50 -3.88
CA ASN A 106 -3.21 -9.16 -3.28
C ASN A 106 -2.83 -9.16 -1.80
N ALA A 107 -3.36 -10.09 -1.00
CA ALA A 107 -3.02 -10.22 0.41
C ALA A 107 -1.50 -10.38 0.62
N LEU A 108 -0.85 -11.22 -0.19
CA LEU A 108 0.60 -11.45 -0.12
C LEU A 108 1.39 -10.20 -0.54
N LYS A 109 0.99 -9.57 -1.65
CA LYS A 109 1.59 -8.32 -2.14
C LYS A 109 1.48 -7.22 -1.08
N ASP A 110 0.30 -6.99 -0.53
CA ASP A 110 0.05 -5.91 0.43
C ASP A 110 0.75 -6.18 1.78
N SER A 111 0.83 -7.44 2.22
CA SER A 111 1.63 -7.83 3.40
C SER A 111 3.14 -7.58 3.19
N ALA A 112 3.67 -7.92 2.00
CA ALA A 112 5.07 -7.67 1.67
C ALA A 112 5.39 -6.18 1.60
N LEU A 113 4.51 -5.39 0.96
CA LEU A 113 4.63 -3.94 0.88
C LEU A 113 4.51 -3.28 2.26
N ALA A 114 3.67 -3.81 3.16
CA ALA A 114 3.53 -3.32 4.53
C ALA A 114 4.84 -3.43 5.29
N MET A 115 5.48 -4.61 5.23
CA MET A 115 6.78 -4.82 5.87
C MET A 115 7.89 -3.98 5.23
N ALA A 116 7.89 -3.83 3.91
CA ALA A 116 8.83 -2.95 3.22
C ALA A 116 8.68 -1.49 3.67
N ALA A 117 7.45 -0.99 3.77
CA ALA A 117 7.15 0.35 4.29
C ALA A 117 7.63 0.55 5.73
N PHE A 118 7.42 -0.46 6.59
CA PHE A 118 7.90 -0.45 7.97
C PHE A 118 9.43 -0.38 8.05
N ILE A 119 10.13 -1.20 7.24
CA ILE A 119 11.60 -1.19 7.18
C ILE A 119 12.10 0.19 6.71
N ILE A 120 11.56 0.71 5.60
CA ILE A 120 11.96 2.02 5.05
C ILE A 120 11.70 3.15 6.05
N GLY A 121 10.57 3.14 6.75
CA GLY A 121 10.29 4.10 7.80
C GLY A 121 11.35 4.10 8.92
N ASN A 122 11.87 2.93 9.29
CA ASN A 122 12.94 2.82 10.29
C ASN A 122 14.33 3.18 9.74
N LEU A 123 14.51 3.26 8.43
CA LEU A 123 15.75 3.73 7.79
C LEU A 123 15.81 5.25 7.67
N SER A 124 14.66 5.94 7.78
CA SER A 124 14.62 7.40 7.80
C SER A 124 15.06 7.97 9.14
N LYS A 125 15.66 9.16 9.09
CA LYS A 125 16.05 9.94 10.27
C LYS A 125 14.89 10.78 10.84
N HIS A 126 13.78 10.91 10.09
CA HIS A 126 12.67 11.81 10.38
C HIS A 126 11.30 11.13 10.26
#